data_AF-A0A7Y3IAA6-F1
#
_entry.id   AF-A0A7Y3IAA6-F1
#
_cell.length_a   1.000
_cell.length_b   1.000
_cell.length_c   1.000
_cell.angle_alpha   90.00
_cell.angle_beta   90.00
_cell.angle_gamma   90.00
#
_symmetry.space_group_name_H-M   'P 1'
#
loop_
_entity.id
_entity.type
_entity.pdbx_description
1 polymer ?
#
loop_
_entity_poly.entity_id
_entity_poly.type
_entity_poly.pdbx_seq_one_letter_code
_entity_poly.pdbx_strand_id
1 'polypeptide(L)' 'LQEGVSDAKGIDTALKLGLNHPMGPFELVDLVGLDTRLSILQFLHRTLGEKYRPCPLMEKYVKAGRLGRKVGRGVYDYS' A
#
# COMPACT_ATOMS: atom_id res chain seq x y z
N LEU A 1 9.77 -1.30 3.53
CA LEU A 1 9.66 -1.74 2.11
C LEU A 1 10.61 -1.01 1.18
N GLN A 2 10.29 0.20 0.69
CA GLN A 2 11.19 0.90 -0.25
C GLN A 2 12.56 1.19 0.36
N GLU A 3 12.59 1.60 1.63
CA GLU A 3 13.82 1.92 2.37
C GLU A 3 14.46 0.70 3.04
N GLY A 4 13.92 -0.51 2.82
CA GLY A 4 14.51 -1.75 3.37
C GLY A 4 14.41 -1.93 4.89
N VAL A 5 13.78 -1.01 5.64
CA VAL A 5 13.68 -1.07 7.12
C VAL A 5 13.03 -2.37 7.63
N SER A 6 12.00 -2.85 6.95
CA SER A 6 11.31 -4.11 7.24
C SER A 6 10.51 -4.56 6.02
N ASP A 7 10.11 -5.83 6.03
CA ASP A 7 9.23 -6.45 5.03
C ASP A 7 7.75 -6.12 5.31
N ALA A 8 6.87 -6.47 4.37
CA ALA A 8 5.44 -6.13 4.48
C ALA A 8 4.81 -6.84 5.68
N LYS A 9 5.15 -8.12 5.85
CA LYS A 9 4.62 -8.98 6.91
C LYS A 9 5.03 -8.50 8.30
N GLY A 10 6.29 -8.10 8.48
CA GLY A 10 6.79 -7.55 9.74
C GLY A 10 6.07 -6.27 10.14
N ILE A 11 5.88 -5.35 9.20
CA ILE A 11 5.16 -4.09 9.44
C ILE A 11 3.68 -4.35 9.76
N ASP A 12 3.00 -5.20 8.99
CA ASP A 12 1.60 -5.54 9.24
C ASP A 12 1.42 -6.23 10.60
N THR A 13 2.32 -7.14 10.96
CA THR A 13 2.31 -7.82 12.27
C THR A 13 2.55 -6.84 13.41
N ALA A 14 3.52 -5.94 13.27
CA ALA A 14 3.82 -4.93 14.27
C ALA A 14 2.62 -4.01 14.53
N LEU A 15 1.89 -3.60 13.50
CA LEU A 15 0.72 -2.73 13.68
C LEU A 15 -0.51 -3.48 14.19
N LYS A 16 -0.69 -4.74 13.80
CA LYS A 16 -1.75 -5.59 14.38
C LYS A 16 -1.53 -5.80 15.87
N LEU A 17 -0.35 -6.25 16.26
CA LEU A 17 -0.05 -6.61 17.65
C LEU A 17 0.24 -5.38 18.53
N GLY A 18 0.96 -4.39 17.99
CA GLY A 18 1.39 -3.21 18.73
C GLY A 18 0.30 -2.16 18.90
N LEU A 19 -0.60 -2.00 17.92
CA LEU A 19 -1.67 -1.00 17.94
C LEU A 19 -3.08 -1.61 17.96
N ASN A 20 -3.19 -2.93 18.08
CA ASN A 20 -4.46 -3.66 18.08
C ASN A 20 -5.33 -3.40 16.83
N HIS A 21 -4.69 -3.17 15.67
CA HIS A 21 -5.42 -3.07 14.41
C HIS A 21 -5.89 -4.45 13.94
N PRO A 22 -7.13 -4.59 13.43
CA PRO A 22 -7.64 -5.88 12.94
C PRO A 22 -6.96 -6.35 11.65
N MET A 23 -6.31 -5.44 10.92
CA MET A 23 -5.64 -5.70 9.65
C MET A 23 -4.41 -4.80 9.51
N GLY A 24 -3.35 -5.31 8.89
CA GLY A 24 -2.17 -4.51 8.62
C GLY A 24 -2.40 -3.50 7.49
N PRO A 25 -1.65 -2.40 7.43
CA PRO A 25 -1.82 -1.39 6.38
C PRO A 25 -1.61 -1.94 4.96
N PHE A 26 -0.72 -2.91 4.75
CA PHE A 26 -0.49 -3.46 3.40
C PHE A 26 -1.57 -4.44 2.99
N GLU A 27 -2.03 -5.28 3.91
CA GLU A 27 -3.25 -6.07 3.68
C GLU A 27 -4.47 -5.19 3.38
N LEU A 28 -4.62 -4.09 4.12
CA LEU A 28 -5.73 -3.15 3.93
C LEU A 28 -5.64 -2.45 2.55
N VAL A 29 -4.44 -2.03 2.13
CA VAL A 29 -4.28 -1.39 0.82
C VAL A 29 -4.54 -2.38 -0.32
N ASP A 30 -4.15 -3.64 -0.16
CA ASP A 30 -4.43 -4.70 -1.14
C ASP A 30 -5.91 -5.10 -1.17
N LEU A 31 -6.63 -4.94 -0.06
CA LEU A 31 -8.08 -5.12 -0.03
C LEU A 31 -8.81 -3.98 -0.77
N VAL A 32 -8.39 -2.72 -0.55
CA VAL A 32 -8.99 -1.55 -1.22
C VAL A 32 -8.62 -1.47 -2.69
N GLY A 33 -7.35 -1.73 -3.01
CA GLY A 33 -6.77 -1.57 -4.34
C GLY A 33 -5.66 -0.52 -4.36
N LEU A 34 -4.50 -0.92 -4.88
CA LEU A 34 -3.33 -0.03 -4.99
C LEU A 34 -3.55 1.12 -5.98
N ASP A 35 -4.32 0.89 -7.05
CA ASP A 35 -4.72 1.91 -8.03
C ASP A 35 -5.66 2.96 -7.42
N THR A 36 -6.67 2.52 -6.66
CA THR A 36 -7.57 3.43 -5.94
C THR A 36 -6.78 4.27 -4.94
N ARG A 37 -5.88 3.65 -4.16
CA ARG A 37 -5.03 4.36 -3.20
C ARG A 37 -4.10 5.37 -3.89
N LEU A 38 -3.50 5.00 -5.03
CA LEU A 38 -2.65 5.88 -5.81
C LEU A 38 -3.43 7.08 -6.35
N SER A 39 -4.63 6.86 -6.89
CA SER A 39 -5.50 7.94 -7.39
C SER A 39 -5.85 8.96 -6.29
N ILE A 40 -6.20 8.47 -5.10
CA ILE A 40 -6.46 9.32 -3.92
C ILE A 40 -5.22 10.14 -3.56
N LEU A 41 -4.04 9.51 -3.47
CA LEU A 41 -2.80 10.22 -3.13
C LEU A 41 -2.40 11.25 -4.20
N GLN A 42 -2.59 10.96 -5.49
CA GLN A 42 -2.36 11.93 -6.56
C GLN A 42 -3.32 13.11 -6.48
N PHE A 43 -4.59 12.88 -6.13
CA PHE A 43 -5.54 13.96 -5.88
C PHE A 43 -5.09 14.81 -4.69
N LEU A 44 -4.80 14.18 -3.54
CA LEU A 44 -4.34 14.87 -2.34
C LEU A 44 -3.02 15.63 -2.59
N HIS A 45 -2.10 15.09 -3.37
CA HIS A 45 -0.84 15.76 -3.73
C HIS A 45 -1.10 17.03 -4.55
N ARG A 46 -2.00 16.97 -5.53
CA ARG A 46 -2.40 18.15 -6.32
C ARG A 46 -3.11 19.20 -5.48
N THR A 47 -3.93 18.80 -4.51
CA THR A 47 -4.77 19.73 -3.73
C THR A 47 -4.07 20.27 -2.48
N LEU A 48 -3.26 19.45 -1.81
CA LEU A 48 -2.68 19.74 -0.48
C LEU A 48 -1.15 19.76 -0.49
N GLY A 49 -0.52 19.51 -1.64
CA GLY A 49 0.92 19.65 -1.85
C GLY A 49 1.76 18.45 -1.43
N GLU A 50 3.09 18.66 -1.39
CA GLU A 50 4.15 17.64 -1.35
C GLU A 50 4.01 16.58 -0.23
N LYS A 51 3.34 16.91 0.88
CA LYS A 51 3.10 15.97 1.98
C LYS A 51 2.38 14.69 1.54
N TYR A 52 1.58 14.77 0.48
CA TYR A 52 0.79 13.65 -0.05
C TYR A 52 1.40 13.02 -1.30
N ARG A 53 2.64 13.36 -1.66
CA ARG A 53 3.31 12.81 -2.84
C ARG A 53 3.32 11.27 -2.77
N PRO A 54 2.82 10.57 -3.81
CA PRO A 54 2.85 9.12 -3.85
C PRO A 54 4.27 8.55 -3.73
N CYS A 55 4.39 7.42 -3.03
CA CYS A 55 5.63 6.67 -2.95
C CYS A 55 5.96 6.04 -4.33
N PRO A 56 7.20 6.19 -4.86
CA PRO A 56 7.58 5.60 -6.14
C PRO A 56 7.36 4.08 -6.24
N LEU A 57 7.53 3.36 -5.12
CA LEU A 57 7.25 1.92 -5.08
C LEU A 57 5.78 1.60 -5.39
N MET A 58 4.85 2.41 -4.88
CA MET A 58 3.42 2.23 -5.11
C MET A 58 3.06 2.45 -6.58
N GLU A 59 3.66 3.47 -7.23
CA GLU A 59 3.49 3.70 -8.67
C GLU A 59 4.02 2.53 -9.51
N LYS A 60 5.17 1.97 -9.14
CA LYS A 60 5.74 0.79 -9.82
C LYS A 60 4.81 -0.42 -9.72
N TYR A 61 4.19 -0.64 -8.56
CA TYR A 61 3.25 -1.76 -8.37
C TYR A 61 2.01 -1.59 -9.24
N VAL A 62 1.40 -0.41 -9.26
CA VAL A 62 0.23 -0.14 -10.11
C VAL A 62 0.58 -0.27 -11.59
N LYS A 63 1.72 0.27 -12.03
CA LYS A 63 2.21 0.13 -13.41
C LYS A 63 2.46 -1.33 -13.82
N ALA A 64 2.86 -2.17 -12.87
CA ALA A 64 3.06 -3.61 -13.08
C ALA A 64 1.75 -4.43 -12.93
N GLY A 65 0.59 -3.80 -12.79
CA GLY A 65 -0.69 -4.50 -12.63
C GLY A 65 -0.87 -5.19 -11.27
N ARG A 66 -0.03 -4.87 -10.28
CA ARG A 66 -0.20 -5.36 -8.90
C ARG A 66 -1.24 -4.48 -8.21
N LEU A 67 -2.51 -4.86 -8.31
CA LEU A 67 -3.63 -4.04 -7.85
C LEU A 67 -4.23 -4.51 -6.52
N GLY A 68 -3.67 -5.55 -5.90
CA GLY A 68 -4.20 -6.14 -4.67
C GLY A 68 -5.00 -7.42 -4.92
N ARG A 69 -5.91 -7.73 -3.99
CA ARG A 69 -6.68 -8.98 -3.99
C ARG A 69 -7.51 -9.16 -5.25
N LYS A 70 -8.00 -8.06 -5.85
CA LYS A 70 -8.85 -8.10 -7.05
C LYS A 70 -8.17 -8.68 -8.30
N VAL A 71 -6.83 -8.76 -8.32
CA VAL A 71 -6.05 -9.36 -9.41
C VAL A 71 -5.13 -10.49 -8.92
N GLY A 72 -5.36 -10.99 -7.70
CA GLY A 72 -4.54 -12.05 -7.10
C GLY A 72 -3.13 -11.62 -6.70
N ARG A 73 -2.75 -10.33 -6.87
CA ARG A 73 -1.41 -9.85 -6.52
C ARG A 73 -1.39 -8.35 -6.24
N GLY A 74 -0.83 -7.97 -5.10
CA GLY A 74 -0.65 -6.60 -4.65
C GLY A 74 0.73 -6.42 -4.03
N VAL A 75 0.80 -5.86 -2.82
CA VAL A 75 1.98 -5.97 -1.95
C VAL A 75 2.26 -7.43 -1.64
N TYR A 76 1.21 -8.21 -1.34
CA TYR A 76 1.26 -9.66 -1.17
C TYR A 76 0.89 -10.43 -2.44
N ASP A 77 1.20 -11.72 -2.44
CA ASP A 77 0.70 -12.67 -3.43
C ASP A 77 -0.56 -13.36 -2.87
N TYR A 78 -1.63 -13.40 -3.67
CA TYR A 78 -2.94 -13.97 -3.33
C TYR A 78 -3.40 -15.01 -4.38
N SER A 79 -2.47 -15.46 -5.23
CA SER A 79 -2.69 -16.60 -6.12
C SER A 79 -2.69 -17.93 -5.37
#